data_AF-A0A7C3XYU3-F1
#
_entry.id   AF-A0A7C3XYU3-F1
#
_cell.length_a   1.000
_cell.length_b   1.000
_cell.length_c   1.000
_cell.angle_alpha   90.00
_cell.angle_beta   90.00
_cell.angle_gamma   90.00
#
_symmetry.space_group_name_H-M   'P 1'
#
loop_
_entity.id
_entity.type
_entity.pdbx_description
1 polymer ?
#
loop_
_entity_poly.entity_id
_entity_poly.type
_entity_poly.pdbx_seq_one_letter_code
_entity_poly.pdbx_strand_id
1 'polypeptide(L)'
;MGLSIDIPLYLGLAVARGIEAEERLRRNHCIMQLMDRLSLAMCCTDVPSSAVEGLVPAAGQDPQTLSISRAAPTVTVVDPWPFREESLTLPVQYRAVPATPFASAAEFRRCFAAAPVQTMLLTVRRAQAGGQ
;
A
#
# COMPACT_ATOMS: atom_id res chain seq x y z
N MET A 1 12.78 -21.79 -29.49
CA MET A 1 11.70 -22.52 -28.80
C MET A 1 10.88 -21.51 -28.02
N GLY A 2 9.76 -21.08 -28.60
CA GLY A 2 8.87 -20.09 -27.99
C GLY A 2 7.88 -20.79 -27.05
N LEU A 3 7.71 -20.24 -25.85
CA LEU A 3 6.61 -20.58 -24.94
C LEU A 3 5.31 -20.03 -25.56
N SER A 4 4.49 -20.90 -26.13
CA SER A 4 3.11 -20.56 -26.53
C SER A 4 2.25 -20.46 -25.27
N ILE A 5 1.55 -19.33 -25.15
CA ILE A 5 0.61 -19.00 -24.06
C ILE A 5 -0.82 -19.27 -24.54
N ASP A 6 -1.02 -20.32 -25.34
CA ASP A 6 -2.31 -20.60 -26.00
C ASP A 6 -3.07 -21.78 -25.36
N ILE A 7 -2.67 -22.21 -24.15
CA ILE A 7 -3.45 -23.19 -23.40
C ILE A 7 -4.37 -22.43 -22.44
N PRO A 8 -5.69 -22.35 -22.73
CA PRO A 8 -6.63 -21.81 -21.77
C PRO A 8 -6.58 -22.65 -20.49
N LEU A 9 -6.43 -21.98 -19.35
CA LEU A 9 -6.36 -22.57 -18.02
C LEU A 9 -7.72 -23.21 -17.65
N TYR A 10 -8.01 -24.39 -18.22
CA TYR A 10 -9.16 -25.23 -17.88
C TYR A 10 -8.86 -26.22 -16.75
N LEU A 11 -7.61 -26.25 -16.27
CA LEU A 11 -7.24 -26.96 -15.05
C LEU A 11 -7.50 -26.03 -13.87
N GLY A 12 -8.66 -26.23 -13.23
CA GLY A 12 -8.92 -25.70 -11.90
C GLY A 12 -7.70 -25.91 -11.02
N LEU A 13 -7.25 -24.83 -10.39
CA LEU A 13 -6.22 -24.85 -9.36
C LEU A 13 -6.55 -26.02 -8.43
N ALA A 14 -5.60 -26.95 -8.27
CA ALA A 14 -5.79 -28.21 -7.56
C ALA A 14 -6.56 -28.02 -6.24
N VAL A 15 -7.84 -28.38 -6.23
CA VAL A 15 -8.64 -28.41 -5.00
C VAL A 15 -8.34 -29.72 -4.30
N ALA A 16 -7.50 -29.66 -3.27
CA ALA A 16 -7.59 -30.47 -2.05
C ALA A 16 -6.48 -30.11 -1.04
N ARG A 17 -6.36 -28.83 -0.68
CA ARG A 17 -5.89 -28.43 0.65
C ARG A 17 -6.91 -27.43 1.18
N GLY A 18 -7.45 -27.72 2.38
CA GLY A 18 -8.76 -27.26 2.85
C GLY A 18 -9.06 -25.78 2.65
N ILE A 19 -10.36 -25.47 2.59
CA ILE A 19 -10.95 -24.12 2.47
C ILE A 19 -10.18 -23.09 3.32
N GLU A 20 -9.75 -23.48 4.52
CA GLU A 20 -8.96 -22.63 5.42
C GLU A 20 -7.59 -22.19 4.88
N ALA A 21 -6.86 -23.05 4.15
CA ALA A 21 -5.56 -22.73 3.58
C ALA A 21 -5.69 -21.73 2.41
N GLU A 22 -6.72 -21.89 1.58
CA GLU A 22 -7.03 -20.99 0.48
C GLU A 22 -7.53 -19.63 1.01
N GLU A 23 -8.43 -19.64 2.00
CA GLU A 23 -8.89 -18.43 2.68
C GLU A 23 -7.73 -17.67 3.35
N ARG A 24 -6.81 -18.40 3.99
CA ARG A 24 -5.60 -17.81 4.56
C ARG A 24 -4.70 -17.18 3.48
N LEU A 25 -4.53 -17.85 2.34
CA LEU A 25 -3.73 -17.31 1.23
C LEU A 25 -4.36 -16.03 0.68
N ARG A 26 -5.67 -16.04 0.43
CA ARG A 26 -6.43 -14.88 -0.03
C ARG A 26 -6.30 -13.70 0.94
N ARG A 27 -6.51 -13.95 2.24
CA ARG A 27 -6.37 -12.93 3.29
C ARG A 27 -4.96 -12.33 3.32
N ASN A 28 -3.93 -13.17 3.30
CA ASN A 28 -2.54 -12.71 3.32
C ASN A 28 -2.23 -11.87 2.06
N HIS A 29 -2.73 -12.28 0.90
CA HIS A 29 -2.60 -11.52 -0.33
C HIS A 29 -3.26 -10.13 -0.22
N CYS A 30 -4.49 -10.04 0.30
CA CYS A 30 -5.18 -8.77 0.51
C CYS A 30 -4.43 -7.86 1.48
N ILE A 31 -3.86 -8.41 2.57
CA ILE A 31 -3.03 -7.63 3.51
C ILE A 31 -1.80 -7.07 2.80
N MET A 32 -1.08 -7.89 2.02
CA MET A 32 0.08 -7.42 1.25
C MET A 32 -0.30 -6.30 0.27
N GLN A 33 -1.42 -6.46 -0.44
CA GLN A 33 -1.96 -5.46 -1.36
C GLN A 33 -2.37 -4.16 -0.66
N LEU A 34 -2.89 -4.24 0.56
CA LEU A 34 -3.21 -3.08 1.39
C LEU A 34 -1.94 -2.36 1.84
N MET A 35 -0.92 -3.09 2.32
CA MET A 35 0.34 -2.50 2.77
C MET A 35 1.08 -1.81 1.63
N ASP A 36 1.09 -2.41 0.44
CA ASP A 36 1.65 -1.81 -0.77
C ASP A 36 0.97 -0.47 -1.09
N ARG A 37 -0.36 -0.45 -1.19
CA ARG A 37 -1.14 0.77 -1.45
C ARG A 37 -0.98 1.82 -0.35
N LEU A 38 -0.95 1.42 0.91
CA LEU A 38 -0.77 2.32 2.04
C LEU A 38 0.61 2.99 1.98
N SER A 39 1.66 2.23 1.64
CA SER A 39 3.02 2.77 1.49
C SER A 39 3.08 3.83 0.39
N LEU A 40 2.44 3.59 -0.75
CA LEU A 40 2.34 4.57 -1.84
C LEU A 40 1.53 5.79 -1.43
N ALA A 41 0.39 5.58 -0.78
CA ALA A 41 -0.46 6.65 -0.28
C ALA A 41 0.20 7.49 0.83
N MET A 42 1.27 7.00 1.47
CA MET A 42 2.09 7.77 2.41
C MET A 42 3.23 8.52 1.71
N CYS A 43 3.87 7.92 0.70
CA CYS A 43 5.06 8.47 0.05
C CYS A 43 4.78 9.41 -1.13
N CYS A 44 3.68 9.22 -1.85
CA CYS A 44 3.32 10.05 -3.00
C CYS A 44 2.60 11.32 -2.56
N THR A 45 2.64 12.40 -3.34
CA THR A 45 1.87 13.63 -3.06
C THR A 45 0.37 13.39 -3.20
N ASP A 46 -0.02 12.69 -4.25
CA ASP A 46 -1.40 12.29 -4.55
C ASP A 46 -1.63 10.83 -4.15
N VAL A 47 -2.85 10.50 -3.69
CA VAL A 47 -3.24 9.12 -3.36
C VAL A 47 -3.56 8.38 -4.66
N PRO A 48 -2.75 7.39 -5.09
CA PRO A 48 -2.90 6.76 -6.40
C PRO A 48 -4.13 5.85 -6.51
N SER A 49 -4.65 5.35 -5.38
CA SER A 49 -5.86 4.53 -5.32
C SER A 49 -6.54 4.77 -3.98
N SER A 50 -7.71 5.42 -3.99
CA SER A 50 -8.44 5.77 -2.77
C SER A 50 -9.27 4.62 -2.20
N ALA A 51 -9.36 3.48 -2.90
CA ALA A 51 -10.10 2.29 -2.46
C ALA A 51 -9.27 1.01 -2.61
N VAL A 52 -9.44 0.09 -1.66
CA VAL A 52 -8.88 -1.26 -1.63
C VAL A 52 -10.04 -2.22 -1.39
N GLU A 53 -10.39 -3.00 -2.40
CA GLU A 53 -11.52 -3.93 -2.35
C GLU A 53 -11.10 -5.31 -1.84
N GLY A 54 -12.07 -6.07 -1.34
CA GLY A 54 -11.88 -7.49 -1.06
C GLY A 54 -11.08 -7.80 0.21
N LEU A 55 -10.93 -6.83 1.13
CA LEU A 55 -10.23 -7.05 2.39
C LEU A 55 -11.10 -7.89 3.32
N VAL A 56 -10.59 -9.04 3.77
CA VAL A 56 -11.29 -9.92 4.72
C VAL A 56 -10.63 -9.75 6.11
N PRO A 57 -11.25 -9.01 7.06
CA PRO A 57 -10.58 -8.67 8.32
C PRO A 57 -10.38 -9.89 9.22
N ALA A 58 -11.33 -10.83 9.22
CA ALA A 58 -11.26 -12.09 9.94
C ALA A 58 -11.89 -13.24 9.13
N ALA A 59 -11.50 -14.47 9.46
CA ALA A 59 -12.07 -15.66 8.82
C ALA A 59 -13.60 -15.71 9.05
N GLY A 60 -14.36 -15.93 7.99
CA GLY A 60 -15.84 -15.96 8.05
C GLY A 60 -16.51 -14.60 8.04
N GLN A 61 -15.77 -13.49 7.89
CA GLN A 61 -16.37 -12.17 7.65
C GLN A 61 -16.47 -11.87 6.15
N ASP A 62 -17.48 -11.07 5.80
CA ASP A 62 -17.63 -10.58 4.43
C ASP A 62 -16.48 -9.66 4.03
N PRO A 63 -16.06 -9.67 2.75
CA PRO A 63 -15.07 -8.73 2.25
C PRO A 63 -15.56 -7.29 2.42
N GLN A 64 -14.64 -6.43 2.85
CA GLN A 64 -14.88 -5.00 3.03
C GLN A 64 -14.02 -4.19 2.06
N THR A 65 -14.53 -3.02 1.71
CA THR A 65 -13.80 -2.02 0.92
C THR A 65 -13.21 -1.00 1.88
N LEU A 66 -11.89 -0.81 1.79
CA LEU A 66 -11.15 0.14 2.60
C LEU A 66 -10.79 1.37 1.78
N SER A 67 -11.15 2.53 2.30
CA SER A 67 -10.84 3.82 1.73
C SER A 67 -9.54 4.38 2.32
N ILE A 68 -8.72 4.98 1.47
CA ILE A 68 -7.49 5.68 1.84
C ILE A 68 -7.61 7.12 1.37
N SER A 69 -7.42 8.05 2.29
CA SER A 69 -7.46 9.49 2.02
C SER A 69 -6.30 10.20 2.72
N ARG A 70 -6.10 11.47 2.39
CA ARG A 70 -5.04 12.31 2.96
C ARG A 70 -5.64 13.50 3.69
N ALA A 71 -5.33 13.62 4.98
CA ALA A 71 -5.78 14.75 5.80
C ALA A 71 -4.74 15.88 5.84
N ALA A 72 -3.44 15.55 5.70
CA ALA A 72 -2.34 16.50 5.62
C ALA A 72 -1.16 15.85 4.86
N PRO A 73 -0.12 16.61 4.43
CA PRO A 73 1.00 16.05 3.67
C PRO A 73 1.67 14.82 4.30
N THR A 74 1.67 14.73 5.63
CA THR A 74 2.26 13.61 6.38
C THR A 74 1.21 12.77 7.13
N VAL A 75 -0.08 12.98 6.88
CA VAL A 75 -1.18 12.32 7.59
C VAL A 75 -2.13 11.61 6.63
N THR A 76 -2.08 10.29 6.64
CA THR A 76 -2.96 9.40 5.88
C THR A 76 -4.09 8.88 6.78
N VAL A 77 -5.29 8.80 6.21
CA VAL A 77 -6.49 8.34 6.88
C VAL A 77 -6.99 7.08 6.19
N VAL A 78 -7.35 6.08 7.00
CA VAL A 78 -7.83 4.78 6.53
C VAL A 78 -9.17 4.43 7.19
N ASP A 79 -10.13 3.95 6.39
CA ASP A 79 -11.47 3.57 6.85
C ASP A 79 -12.09 2.44 6.01
N PRO A 80 -12.49 1.28 6.60
CA PRO A 80 -12.40 0.96 8.02
C PRO A 80 -10.97 0.74 8.48
N TRP A 81 -10.72 1.05 9.75
CA TRP A 81 -9.40 0.97 10.35
C TRP A 81 -8.99 -0.48 10.66
N PRO A 82 -7.88 -1.00 10.10
CA PRO A 82 -7.53 -2.43 10.21
C PRO A 82 -6.58 -2.75 11.38
N PHE A 83 -6.13 -1.75 12.15
CA PHE A 83 -5.15 -1.93 13.23
C PHE A 83 -5.79 -1.82 14.62
N ARG A 84 -5.08 -2.32 15.63
CA ARG A 84 -5.54 -2.26 17.02
C ARG A 84 -5.37 -0.86 17.61
N GLU A 85 -4.25 -0.22 17.32
CA GLU A 85 -3.90 1.13 17.75
C GLU A 85 -4.68 2.16 16.94
N GLU A 86 -5.14 3.27 17.52
CA GLU A 86 -5.93 4.27 16.78
C GLU A 86 -5.14 5.02 15.69
N SER A 87 -3.81 5.01 15.82
CA SER A 87 -2.88 5.59 14.87
C SER A 87 -1.51 4.91 14.96
N LEU A 88 -0.78 4.98 13.86
CA LEU A 88 0.60 4.53 13.72
C LEU A 88 1.44 5.72 13.25
N THR A 89 2.60 5.92 13.87
CA THR A 89 3.58 6.93 13.44
C THR A 89 4.87 6.24 13.06
N LEU A 90 5.33 6.49 11.84
CA LEU A 90 6.44 5.79 11.22
C LEU A 90 7.52 6.80 10.82
N PRO A 91 8.76 6.67 11.32
CA PRO A 91 9.87 7.46 10.82
C PRO A 91 10.32 6.93 9.45
N VAL A 92 10.37 7.81 8.46
CA VAL A 92 10.85 7.50 7.10
C VAL A 92 12.07 8.36 6.79
N GLN A 93 13.12 7.70 6.28
CA GLN A 93 14.30 8.39 5.79
C GLN A 93 14.09 8.85 4.35
N TYR A 94 14.46 10.11 4.07
CA TYR A 94 14.33 10.68 2.74
C TYR A 94 15.51 11.59 2.40
N ARG A 95 15.65 11.90 1.11
CA ARG A 95 16.57 12.91 0.60
C ARG A 95 15.78 13.89 -0.24
N ALA A 96 15.93 15.18 0.02
CA ALA A 96 15.34 16.23 -0.80
C ALA A 96 16.25 16.51 -2.00
N VAL A 97 15.68 16.43 -3.20
CA VAL A 97 16.36 16.81 -4.45
C VAL A 97 15.55 17.89 -5.16
N PRO A 98 16.19 18.79 -5.93
CA PRO A 98 15.47 19.80 -6.71
C PRO A 98 14.43 19.16 -7.65
N ALA A 99 13.23 19.74 -7.68
CA ALA A 99 12.16 19.34 -8.59
C ALA A 99 12.35 19.98 -9.99
N THR A 100 13.54 19.83 -10.55
CA THR A 100 13.93 20.36 -11.86
C THR A 100 14.41 19.24 -12.77
N PRO A 101 14.28 19.37 -14.11
CA PRO A 101 14.89 18.41 -15.02
C PRO A 101 16.41 18.33 -14.81
N PHE A 102 16.95 17.11 -14.86
CA PHE A 102 18.39 16.88 -14.88
C PHE A 102 18.85 16.63 -16.31
N ALA A 103 20.02 17.13 -16.68
CA ALA A 103 20.57 16.94 -18.02
C ALA A 103 20.99 15.48 -18.27
N SER A 104 21.23 14.70 -17.20
CA SER A 104 21.52 13.27 -17.32
C SER A 104 21.21 12.50 -16.03
N ALA A 105 21.04 11.18 -16.15
CA ALA A 105 20.94 10.28 -15.01
C ALA A 105 22.19 10.32 -14.11
N ALA A 106 23.38 10.59 -14.67
CA ALA A 106 24.62 10.71 -13.91
C ALA A 106 24.62 11.97 -13.01
N GLU A 107 24.09 13.08 -13.51
CA GLU A 107 23.90 14.30 -12.74
C GLU A 107 22.92 14.10 -11.60
N PHE A 108 21.75 13.50 -11.88
CA PHE A 108 20.77 13.14 -10.85
C PHE A 108 21.40 12.29 -9.74
N ARG A 109 22.13 11.23 -10.08
CA ARG A 109 22.78 10.35 -9.10
C ARG A 109 23.77 11.10 -8.20
N ARG A 110 24.55 12.03 -8.76
CA ARG A 110 25.48 12.88 -7.97
C ARG A 110 24.71 13.79 -7.02
N CYS A 111 23.67 14.47 -7.52
CA CYS A 111 22.81 15.34 -6.70
C CYS A 111 22.15 14.56 -5.56
N PHE A 112 21.57 13.39 -5.86
CA PHE A 112 20.94 12.52 -4.87
C PHE A 112 21.93 12.03 -3.80
N ALA A 113 23.13 11.61 -4.21
CA ALA A 113 24.16 11.14 -3.28
C ALA A 113 24.66 12.25 -2.34
N ALA A 114 24.75 13.49 -2.84
CA ALA A 114 25.18 14.66 -2.07
C ALA A 114 24.10 15.20 -1.11
N ALA A 115 22.81 15.00 -1.40
CA ALA A 115 21.72 15.47 -0.56
C ALA A 115 21.70 14.75 0.81
N PRO A 116 21.58 15.44 1.96
CA PRO A 116 21.60 14.80 3.26
C PRO A 116 20.41 13.84 3.46
N VAL A 117 20.64 12.73 4.19
CA VAL A 117 19.55 11.89 4.68
C VAL A 117 18.86 12.63 5.82
N GLN A 118 17.56 12.80 5.68
CA GLN A 118 16.70 13.41 6.68
C GLN A 118 15.65 12.40 7.14
N THR A 119 14.99 12.67 8.26
CA THR A 119 13.89 11.86 8.78
C THR A 119 12.61 12.67 8.80
N MET A 120 11.54 12.09 8.28
CA MET A 120 10.19 12.62 8.33
C MET A 120 9.31 11.65 9.12
N LEU A 121 8.40 12.17 9.93
CA LEU A 121 7.38 11.35 10.59
C LEU A 121 6.13 11.34 9.72
N LEU A 122 5.68 10.15 9.36
CA LEU A 122 4.42 9.93 8.66
C LEU A 122 3.43 9.28 9.64
N THR A 123 2.21 9.77 9.66
CA THR A 123 1.14 9.28 10.53
C THR A 123 0.04 8.66 9.69
N VAL A 124 -0.38 7.46 10.08
CA VAL A 124 -1.56 6.78 9.54
C VAL A 124 -2.55 6.65 10.68
N ARG A 125 -3.81 7.04 10.48
CA ARG A 125 -4.83 7.00 11.54
C ARG A 125 -6.20 6.61 11.04
N ARG A 126 -7.07 6.20 11.96
CA ARG A 126 -8.49 5.99 11.65
C ARG A 126 -9.17 7.27 11.17
N ALA A 127 -10.19 7.12 10.34
CA ALA A 127 -11.15 8.21 10.13
C ALA A 127 -11.74 8.62 11.48
N GLN A 128 -11.75 9.93 11.73
CA GLN A 128 -12.49 10.46 12.86
C GLN A 128 -13.97 10.43 12.47
N ALA A 129 -14.84 9.93 13.35
CA ALA A 129 -16.26 10.17 13.17
C ALA A 129 -16.45 11.69 13.14
N GLY A 130 -17.03 12.22 12.06
CA GLY A 130 -17.18 13.65 11.87
C GLY A 130 -17.80 14.29 13.10
N GLY A 131 -17.02 15.12 13.80
CA GLY A 131 -17.56 16.12 14.70
C GLY A 131 -18.23 17.18 13.85
N GLN A 132 -19.52 17.33 14.08
CA GLN A 132 -20.39 18.35 13.51
C GLN A 132 -19.86 19.76 13.76
#